data_AF-A0A945YHL5-F1
#
_entry.id   AF-A0A945YHL5-F1
#
_cell.length_a   1.000
_cell.length_b   1.000
_cell.length_c   1.000
_cell.angle_alpha   90.00
_cell.angle_beta   90.00
_cell.angle_gamma   90.00
#
_symmetry.space_group_name_H-M   'P 1'
#
loop_
_entity.id
_entity.type
_entity.pdbx_description
1 polymer ?
#
loop_
_entity_poly.entity_id
_entity_poly.type
_entity_poly.pdbx_seq_one_letter_code
_entity_poly.pdbx_strand_id
1 'polypeptide(L)' 'MNKSEFKSSISNQSPSKFLPKALLALWRHKKGDWDKAHTIVQSENTTCCAWVYALLHKEEGDAGNTSY' A
#
# COMPACT_ATOMS: atom_id res chain seq x y z
N MET A 1 -8.11 9.94 10.08
CA MET A 1 -7.24 8.84 10.53
C MET A 1 -5.82 9.38 10.66
N ASN A 2 -5.26 9.33 11.86
CA ASN A 2 -3.90 9.79 12.11
C ASN A 2 -2.87 8.66 11.92
N LYS A 3 -1.59 9.01 11.76
CA LYS A 3 -0.49 8.06 11.47
C LYS A 3 -0.41 6.90 12.49
N SER A 4 -0.70 7.15 13.76
CA SER A 4 -0.72 6.11 14.80
C SER A 4 -1.89 5.12 14.66
N GLU A 5 -3.08 5.59 14.31
CA GLU A 5 -4.24 4.71 14.08
C GLU A 5 -4.00 3.79 12.88
N PHE A 6 -3.32 4.29 11.84
CA PHE A 6 -2.94 3.49 10.69
C PHE A 6 -1.95 2.38 11.06
N LYS A 7 -0.92 2.70 11.84
CA LYS A 7 0.03 1.70 12.34
C LYS A 7 -0.66 0.63 13.19
N SER A 8 -1.56 1.02 14.10
CA SER A 8 -2.33 0.06 14.90
C SER A 8 -3.26 -0.81 14.05
N SER A 9 -3.84 -0.28 12.96
CA SER A 9 -4.65 -1.07 12.02
C SER A 9 -3.81 -2.08 11.21
N ILE A 10 -2.54 -1.78 10.93
CA ILE A 10 -1.59 -2.76 10.38
C ILE A 10 -1.33 -3.87 11.39
N SER A 11 -0.99 -3.52 12.64
CA SER A 11 -0.69 -4.49 13.70
C SER A 11 -1.90 -5.37 14.07
N ASN A 12 -3.10 -4.78 14.14
CA ASN A 12 -4.33 -5.50 14.48
C ASN A 12 -4.95 -6.27 13.32
N GLN A 13 -4.28 -6.31 12.16
CA GLN A 13 -4.70 -7.03 10.95
C GLN A 13 -6.12 -6.71 10.44
N SER A 14 -6.75 -5.66 10.93
CA SER A 14 -8.11 -5.27 10.58
C SER A 14 -8.06 -3.90 9.89
N PRO A 15 -8.17 -3.86 8.55
CA PRO A 15 -8.38 -2.61 7.87
C PRO A 15 -9.77 -2.10 8.26
N SER A 16 -9.85 -0.88 8.77
CA SER A 16 -11.15 -0.21 8.92
C SER A 16 -11.84 -0.21 7.53
N LYS A 17 -13.10 -0.63 7.47
CA LYS A 17 -13.87 -0.71 6.21
C LYS A 17 -13.98 0.64 5.47
N PHE A 18 -13.62 1.73 6.15
CA PHE A 18 -13.65 3.10 5.65
C PHE A 18 -12.27 3.63 5.22
N LEU A 19 -11.24 2.78 5.11
CA LEU A 19 -9.95 3.23 4.60
C LEU A 19 -10.04 3.58 3.11
N PRO A 20 -9.46 4.71 2.68
CA PRO A 20 -9.27 5.02 1.28
C PRO A 20 -8.49 3.90 0.58
N LYS A 21 -8.82 3.62 -0.68
CA LYS A 21 -8.18 2.54 -1.45
C LYS A 21 -6.65 2.66 -1.50
N ALA A 22 -6.11 3.88 -1.58
CA ALA A 22 -4.68 4.14 -1.52
C ALA A 22 -4.03 3.61 -0.21
N LEU A 23 -4.66 3.84 0.94
CA LEU A 23 -4.16 3.33 2.23
C LEU A 23 -4.37 1.81 2.37
N LEU A 24 -5.45 1.27 1.81
CA LEU A 24 -5.68 -0.17 1.77
C LEU A 24 -4.59 -0.87 0.95
N ALA A 25 -4.17 -0.29 -0.18
CA ALA A 25 -3.06 -0.80 -0.97
C ALA A 25 -1.74 -0.78 -0.20
N LEU A 26 -1.40 0.32 0.48
CA LEU A 26 -0.21 0.39 1.35
C LEU A 26 -0.24 -0.65 2.48
N TRP A 27 -1.42 -0.89 3.06
CA TRP A 27 -1.59 -1.90 4.09
C TRP A 27 -1.35 -3.31 3.53
N ARG A 28 -1.85 -3.60 2.33
CA ARG A 28 -1.62 -4.88 1.64
C ARG A 28 -0.14 -5.06 1.30
N HIS A 29 0.50 -4.03 0.78
CA HIS A 29 1.95 -4.00 0.53
C HIS A 29 2.76 -4.32 1.79
N LYS A 30 2.43 -3.69 2.92
CA LYS A 30 3.09 -3.97 4.21
C LYS A 30 2.86 -5.38 4.74
N LYS A 31 1.80 -6.07 4.30
CA LYS A 31 1.60 -7.49 4.59
C LYS A 31 2.36 -8.44 3.64
N GLY A 32 3.00 -7.92 2.60
CA GLY A 32 3.59 -8.71 1.52
C GLY A 32 2.59 -9.10 0.42
N ASP A 33 1.34 -8.62 0.49
CA ASP A 33 0.32 -8.81 -0.55
C ASP A 33 0.51 -7.76 -1.68
N TRP A 34 1.63 -7.81 -2.39
CA TRP A 34 1.96 -6.81 -3.43
C TRP A 34 0.96 -6.80 -4.60
N ASP A 35 0.59 -7.98 -5.10
CA ASP A 35 -0.35 -8.15 -6.21
C ASP A 35 -1.72 -7.48 -5.93
N LYS A 36 -2.24 -7.67 -4.71
CA LYS A 36 -3.48 -7.03 -4.27
C LYS A 36 -3.31 -5.52 -4.11
N ALA A 37 -2.17 -5.07 -3.60
CA ALA A 37 -1.89 -3.64 -3.48
C ALA A 37 -1.93 -2.96 -4.86
N HIS A 38 -1.29 -3.58 -5.86
CA HIS A 38 -1.29 -3.13 -7.24
C HIS A 38 -2.67 -3.12 -7.87
N THR A 39 -3.43 -4.22 -7.73
CA THR A 39 -4.79 -4.30 -8.24
C THR A 39 -5.69 -3.19 -7.68
N ILE A 40 -5.57 -2.88 -6.38
CA ILE A 40 -6.37 -1.83 -5.74
C ILE A 40 -6.05 -0.45 -6.32
N VAL A 41 -4.77 -0.07 -6.45
CA VAL A 41 -4.40 1.25 -6.98
C VAL A 41 -4.64 1.36 -8.48
N GLN A 42 -4.52 0.26 -9.21
CA GLN A 42 -4.82 0.22 -10.64
C GLN A 42 -6.32 0.36 -10.91
N SER A 43 -7.16 -0.16 -10.00
CA SER A 43 -8.62 -0.01 -10.09
C SER A 43 -9.12 1.41 -9.81
N GLU A 44 -8.30 2.26 -9.20
CA GLU A 44 -8.73 3.53 -8.63
C GLU A 44 -7.90 4.69 -9.21
N ASN A 45 -8.53 5.52 -10.04
CA ASN A 45 -7.83 6.59 -10.76
C ASN A 45 -7.71 7.90 -9.96
N THR A 46 -7.45 7.79 -8.65
CA THR A 46 -7.26 8.96 -7.77
C THR A 46 -5.80 9.34 -7.67
N THR A 47 -5.52 10.63 -7.48
CA THR A 47 -4.15 11.14 -7.28
C THR A 47 -3.43 10.37 -6.18
N CYS A 48 -4.11 10.06 -5.07
CA CYS A 48 -3.54 9.26 -3.98
C CYS A 48 -3.11 7.86 -4.43
N CYS A 49 -3.90 7.18 -5.26
CA CYS A 49 -3.54 5.86 -5.78
C CYS A 49 -2.38 5.94 -6.77
N ALA A 50 -2.32 6.98 -7.60
CA ALA A 50 -1.18 7.22 -8.49
C ALA A 50 0.14 7.41 -7.71
N TRP A 51 0.11 8.15 -6.60
CA TRP A 51 1.27 8.28 -5.70
C TRP A 51 1.68 6.95 -5.07
N VAL A 52 0.71 6.15 -4.61
CA VAL A 52 1.00 4.82 -4.02
C VAL A 52 1.52 3.86 -5.08
N TYR A 53 1.00 3.91 -6.31
CA TYR A 53 1.51 3.13 -7.43
C TYR A 53 2.98 3.50 -7.73
N ALA A 54 3.30 4.79 -7.86
CA ALA A 54 4.68 5.24 -8.05
C ALA A 54 5.61 4.80 -6.91
N LEU A 55 5.13 4.81 -5.66
CA LEU A 55 5.88 4.33 -4.49
C LEU A 55 6.10 2.82 -4.54
N LEU A 56 5.10 2.03 -4.94
CA LEU A 56 5.20 0.57 -5.08
C LEU A 56 6.24 0.19 -6.13
N HIS A 57 6.20 0.84 -7.29
CA HIS A 57 7.20 0.69 -8.37
C HIS A 57 8.60 1.11 -7.91
N LYS A 58 8.69 2.18 -7.11
CA LYS A 58 9.97 2.60 -6.54
C LYS A 58 10.55 1.55 -5.59
N GLU A 59 9.75 0.95 -4.70
CA GLU A 59 10.23 -0.12 -3.82
C GLU A 59 10.53 -1.42 -4.57
N GLU A 60 9.82 -1.74 -5.65
CA GLU A 60 10.14 -2.88 -6.53
C GLU A 60 11.53 -2.71 -7.16
N GLY A 61 11.84 -1.51 -7.67
CA GLY A 61 13.16 -1.20 -8.23
C GLY A 61 14.28 -1.20 -7.19
N ASP A 62 13.98 -0.88 -5.94
CA ASP A 62 14.95 -0.89 -4.83
C ASP A 62 15.17 -2.31 -4.27
N ALA A 63 14.11 -3.12 -4.21
CA ALA A 63 14.19 -4.53 -3.78
C ALA A 63 14.87 -5.42 -4.83
N GLY A 64 14.75 -5.09 -6.12
CA GLY A 64 15.41 -5.80 -7.23
C GLY A 64 16.92 -5.60 -7.34
N ASN A 65 17.52 -4.67 -6.58
CA ASN A 65 18.93 -4.29 -6.74
C ASN A 65 19.85 -4.70 -5.57
N THR A 66 19.43 -5.63 -4.70
CA THR A 66 20.28 -6.13 -3.60
C THR A 66 20.89 -7.51 -3.82
N SER A 67 20.92 -7.98 -5.08
CA SER A 67 21.73 -9.12 -5.50
C SER A 67 22.96 -8.64 -6.26
N TYR A 68 23.97 -8.13 -5.54
CA TYR A 68 25.34 -7.98 -6.05
C TYR A 68 26.33 -8.50 -5.01
#